data_AF-A0A2N7GGY8-F1
#
_entry.id   AF-A0A2N7GGY8-F1
#
_cell.length_a   1.000
_cell.length_b   1.000
_cell.length_c   1.000
_cell.angle_alpha   90.00
_cell.angle_beta   90.00
_cell.angle_gamma   90.00
#
_symmetry.space_group_name_H-M   'P 1'
#
loop_
_entity.id
_entity.type
_entity.pdbx_description
1 polymer ?
#
loop_
_entity_poly.entity_id
_entity_poly.type
_entity_poly.pdbx_seq_one_letter_code
_entity_poly.pdbx_strand_id
1 'polypeptide(L)'
;MKFERFKILLKQLKETEVSSPETQAVRIYASGLSSEIDWASDASELDVNTFEYIYQSMPLSVIERAQGQLMVSGHYYLAEKWQKLISHINLRHQRLIASQQHVQ
;
A
#
# COMPACT_ATOMS: atom_id res chain seq x y z
N MET A 1 -6.70 6.92 7.81
CA MET A 1 -6.01 7.95 6.99
C MET A 1 -7.03 8.55 6.05
N LYS A 2 -7.00 9.85 5.77
CA LYS A 2 -7.86 10.46 4.73
C LYS A 2 -7.38 10.00 3.33
N PHE A 3 -8.29 9.81 2.38
CA PHE A 3 -7.95 9.31 1.05
C PHE A 3 -6.92 10.18 0.30
N GLU A 4 -7.03 11.50 0.41
CA GLU A 4 -6.01 12.43 -0.09
C GLU A 4 -4.60 12.16 0.48
N ARG A 5 -4.50 11.86 1.78
CA ARG A 5 -3.21 11.52 2.39
C ARG A 5 -2.67 10.18 1.88
N PHE A 6 -3.54 9.25 1.48
CA PHE A 6 -3.15 7.99 0.85
C PHE A 6 -2.56 8.23 -0.53
N LYS A 7 -3.21 9.05 -1.38
CA LYS A 7 -2.69 9.45 -2.69
C LYS A 7 -1.34 10.17 -2.59
N ILE A 8 -1.19 11.10 -1.63
CA ILE A 8 0.09 11.77 -1.35
C ILE A 8 1.17 10.76 -0.96
N LEU A 9 0.86 9.80 -0.09
CA LEU A 9 1.81 8.79 0.35
C LEU A 9 2.27 7.90 -0.81
N LEU A 10 1.34 7.46 -1.68
CA LEU A 10 1.67 6.71 -2.89
C LEU A 10 2.55 7.53 -3.83
N LYS A 11 2.23 8.80 -4.07
CA LYS A 11 3.06 9.70 -4.90
C LYS A 11 4.50 9.76 -4.38
N GLN A 12 4.68 9.97 -3.07
CA GLN A 12 6.01 10.04 -2.48
C GLN A 12 6.79 8.72 -2.58
N LEU A 13 6.11 7.57 -2.47
CA LEU A 13 6.73 6.26 -2.67
C LEU A 13 7.08 6.00 -4.15
N LYS A 14 6.32 6.55 -5.10
CA LYS A 14 6.61 6.49 -6.54
C LYS A 14 7.80 7.35 -6.95
N GLU A 15 7.98 8.46 -6.26
CA GLU A 15 9.09 9.42 -6.44
C GLU A 15 10.35 9.01 -5.67
N THR A 16 10.31 7.85 -4.99
CA THR A 16 11.47 7.29 -4.30
C THR A 16 12.59 7.01 -5.29
N GLU A 17 13.79 7.53 -4.97
CA GLU A 17 15.01 7.24 -5.72
C GLU A 17 15.28 5.73 -5.69
N VAL A 18 15.55 5.16 -6.86
CA VAL A 18 15.84 3.73 -7.00
C VAL A 18 17.34 3.55 -6.86
N SER A 19 17.77 3.18 -5.65
CA SER A 19 19.15 2.86 -5.30
C SER A 19 19.38 1.36 -5.10
N SER A 20 18.32 0.56 -5.06
CA SER A 20 18.37 -0.87 -4.79
C SER A 20 17.14 -1.61 -5.38
N PRO A 21 17.20 -2.94 -5.53
CA PRO A 21 16.03 -3.76 -5.91
C PRO A 21 14.80 -3.56 -5.01
N GLU A 22 14.99 -3.17 -3.76
CA GLU A 22 13.91 -3.03 -2.78
C GLU A 22 13.25 -1.66 -2.81
N THR A 23 14.04 -0.60 -2.98
CA THR A 23 13.49 0.74 -3.31
C THR A 23 12.75 0.68 -4.66
N GLN A 24 13.23 -0.15 -5.60
CA GLN A 24 12.52 -0.46 -6.84
C GLN A 24 11.20 -1.21 -6.58
N ALA A 25 11.18 -2.23 -5.70
CA ALA A 25 9.97 -2.98 -5.37
C ALA A 25 8.89 -2.10 -4.73
N VAL A 26 9.27 -1.24 -3.78
CA VAL A 26 8.39 -0.25 -3.15
C VAL A 26 7.80 0.70 -4.21
N ARG A 27 8.65 1.20 -5.12
CA ARG A 27 8.25 2.10 -6.18
C ARG A 27 7.30 1.44 -7.17
N ILE A 28 7.56 0.19 -7.56
CA ILE A 28 6.69 -0.60 -8.46
C ILE A 28 5.32 -0.78 -7.82
N TYR A 29 5.28 -1.23 -6.55
CA TYR A 29 4.01 -1.44 -5.86
C TYR A 29 3.21 -0.14 -5.70
N ALA A 30 3.86 0.94 -5.25
CA ALA A 30 3.21 2.24 -5.12
C ALA A 30 2.73 2.79 -6.46
N SER A 31 3.44 2.50 -7.56
CA SER A 31 3.04 2.87 -8.91
C SER A 31 1.80 2.10 -9.36
N GLY A 32 1.80 0.77 -9.18
CA GLY A 32 0.65 -0.09 -9.48
C GLY A 32 -0.58 0.37 -8.70
N LEU A 33 -0.47 0.51 -7.38
CA LEU A 33 -1.57 0.99 -6.55
C LEU A 33 -2.10 2.36 -6.99
N SER A 34 -1.20 3.29 -7.30
CA SER A 34 -1.60 4.61 -7.73
C SER A 34 -2.37 4.58 -9.04
N SER A 35 -2.01 3.71 -9.99
CA SER A 35 -2.74 3.55 -11.25
C SER A 35 -4.12 2.93 -11.05
N GLU A 36 -4.23 1.92 -10.18
CA GLU A 36 -5.50 1.24 -9.89
C GLU A 36 -6.54 2.14 -9.20
N ILE A 37 -6.09 3.18 -8.49
CA ILE A 37 -6.99 4.07 -7.72
C ILE A 37 -7.05 5.49 -8.24
N ASP A 38 -6.35 5.83 -9.34
CA ASP A 38 -6.17 7.22 -9.77
C ASP A 38 -7.51 7.90 -10.05
N TRP A 39 -8.42 7.14 -10.66
CA TRP A 39 -9.77 7.55 -11.03
C TRP A 39 -10.66 7.88 -9.83
N ALA A 40 -10.42 7.28 -8.67
CA ALA A 40 -11.28 7.45 -7.50
C ALA A 40 -11.01 8.81 -6.86
N SER A 41 -12.05 9.57 -6.51
CA SER A 41 -11.91 10.84 -5.77
C SER A 41 -12.02 10.63 -4.26
N ASP A 42 -12.70 9.57 -3.83
CA ASP A 42 -12.81 9.16 -2.43
C ASP A 42 -12.60 7.66 -2.24
N ALA A 43 -12.25 7.29 -1.00
CA ALA A 43 -12.11 5.90 -0.58
C ALA A 43 -13.39 5.06 -0.73
N SER A 44 -14.58 5.68 -0.70
CA SER A 44 -15.87 5.01 -0.87
C SER A 44 -16.15 4.57 -2.31
N GLU A 45 -15.47 5.17 -3.29
CA GLU A 45 -15.62 4.82 -4.71
C GLU A 45 -14.87 3.52 -5.05
N LEU A 46 -13.87 3.15 -4.26
CA LEU A 46 -13.17 1.88 -4.39
C LEU A 46 -14.09 0.74 -3.96
N ASP A 47 -14.66 0.04 -4.94
CA ASP A 47 -15.46 -1.14 -4.68
C ASP A 47 -14.65 -2.25 -3.99
N VAL A 48 -15.37 -3.20 -3.40
CA VAL A 48 -14.77 -4.29 -2.63
C VAL A 48 -13.80 -5.12 -3.46
N ASN A 49 -14.11 -5.33 -4.75
CA ASN A 49 -13.31 -6.16 -5.63
C ASN A 49 -11.98 -5.48 -5.99
N THR A 50 -12.01 -4.17 -6.26
CA THR A 50 -10.84 -3.34 -6.54
C THR A 50 -9.90 -3.35 -5.34
N PHE A 51 -10.45 -3.19 -4.13
CA PHE A 51 -9.64 -3.21 -2.92
C PHE A 51 -9.01 -4.58 -2.64
N GLU A 52 -9.77 -5.67 -2.77
CA GLU A 52 -9.22 -7.03 -2.59
C GLU A 52 -8.18 -7.39 -3.63
N TYR A 53 -8.41 -7.01 -4.89
CA TYR A 53 -7.43 -7.17 -5.95
C TYR A 53 -6.12 -6.45 -5.61
N ILE A 54 -6.21 -5.20 -5.17
CA ILE A 54 -5.04 -4.42 -4.73
C ILE A 54 -4.34 -5.11 -3.56
N TYR A 55 -5.07 -5.61 -2.56
CA TYR A 55 -4.48 -6.29 -1.41
C TYR A 55 -3.74 -7.57 -1.80
N GLN A 56 -4.33 -8.38 -2.68
CA GLN A 56 -3.77 -9.65 -3.13
C GLN A 56 -2.62 -9.48 -4.14
N SER A 57 -2.52 -8.31 -4.78
CA SER A 57 -1.48 -8.00 -5.77
C SER A 57 -0.04 -8.04 -5.22
N MET A 58 0.13 -8.03 -3.89
CA MET A 58 1.45 -8.17 -3.26
C MET A 58 1.44 -9.20 -2.12
N PRO A 59 2.14 -10.33 -2.29
CA PRO A 59 2.25 -11.34 -1.25
C PRO A 59 2.91 -10.78 0.03
N LEU A 60 2.45 -11.25 1.20
CA LEU A 60 2.97 -10.85 2.52
C LEU A 60 4.51 -10.97 2.61
N SER A 61 5.08 -12.03 2.05
CA SER A 61 6.53 -12.23 2.07
C SER A 61 7.32 -11.16 1.28
N VAL A 62 6.71 -10.52 0.29
CA VAL A 62 7.32 -9.42 -0.47
C VAL A 62 7.23 -8.13 0.35
N ILE A 63 6.09 -7.91 1.02
CA ILE A 63 5.87 -6.78 1.92
C ILE A 63 6.90 -6.77 3.07
N GLU A 64 7.08 -7.90 3.73
CA GLU A 64 8.01 -8.06 4.85
C GLU A 64 9.46 -7.91 4.40
N ARG A 65 9.82 -8.50 3.26
CA ARG A 65 11.18 -8.36 2.68
C ARG A 65 11.50 -6.91 2.32
N ALA A 66 10.56 -6.20 1.67
CA ALA A 66 10.74 -4.79 1.35
C ALA A 66 10.92 -3.95 2.62
N GLN A 67 10.09 -4.15 3.66
CA GLN A 67 10.24 -3.46 4.94
C GLN A 67 11.60 -3.73 5.58
N GLY A 68 12.00 -4.99 5.69
CA GLY A 68 13.27 -5.39 6.31
C GLY A 68 14.47 -4.80 5.59
N GLN A 69 14.48 -4.81 4.26
CA GLN A 69 15.58 -4.29 3.47
C GLN A 69 15.67 -2.77 3.49
N LEU A 70 14.55 -2.04 3.52
CA LEU A 70 14.57 -0.58 3.72
C LEU A 70 15.19 -0.22 5.08
N MET A 71 14.93 -1.02 6.12
CA MET A 71 15.51 -0.83 7.45
C MET A 71 17.02 -1.13 7.45
N VAL A 72 17.46 -2.24 6.86
CA VAL A 72 18.87 -2.64 6.78
C VAL A 72 19.70 -1.64 5.98
N SER A 73 19.15 -1.13 4.87
CA SER A 73 19.82 -0.17 3.98
C SER A 73 19.79 1.28 4.49
N GLY A 74 19.29 1.52 5.71
CA GLY A 74 19.25 2.86 6.30
C GLY A 74 18.20 3.80 5.71
N HIS A 75 17.29 3.29 4.87
CA HIS A 75 16.18 4.03 4.27
C HIS A 75 14.98 4.14 5.22
N TYR A 76 15.22 4.53 6.48
CA TYR A 76 14.22 4.51 7.56
C TYR A 76 12.96 5.32 7.24
N TYR A 77 13.12 6.48 6.60
CA TYR A 77 11.99 7.32 6.20
C TYR A 77 11.06 6.62 5.19
N LEU A 78 11.63 5.85 4.26
CA LEU A 78 10.87 5.06 3.29
C LEU A 78 10.26 3.83 3.96
N ALA A 79 10.98 3.19 4.87
CA ALA A 79 10.48 2.10 5.69
C ALA A 79 9.24 2.52 6.48
N GLU A 80 9.22 3.73 7.05
CA GLU A 80 8.06 4.26 7.78
C GLU A 80 6.86 4.49 6.85
N LYS A 81 7.07 5.06 5.65
CA LYS A 81 6.00 5.26 4.67
C LYS A 81 5.45 3.94 4.14
N TRP A 82 6.33 2.97 3.90
CA TRP A 82 5.97 1.61 3.51
C TRP A 82 5.09 0.97 4.58
N GLN A 83 5.52 1.00 5.84
CA GLN A 83 4.74 0.49 6.96
C GLN A 83 3.37 1.17 7.08
N LYS A 84 3.29 2.49 6.90
CA LYS A 84 2.01 3.23 6.90
C LYS A 84 1.09 2.79 5.77
N LEU A 85 1.61 2.59 4.56
CA LEU A 85 0.86 2.06 3.42
C LEU A 85 0.23 0.71 3.77
N ILE A 86 1.08 -0.23 4.16
CA ILE A 86 0.68 -1.61 4.44
C ILE A 86 -0.30 -1.68 5.62
N SER A 87 -0.04 -0.94 6.69
CA SER A 87 -0.95 -0.88 7.84
C SER A 87 -2.34 -0.37 7.44
N HIS A 88 -2.41 0.61 6.55
CA HIS A 88 -3.70 1.14 6.10
C HIS A 88 -4.48 0.13 5.26
N ILE A 89 -3.80 -0.59 4.37
CA ILE A 89 -4.41 -1.64 3.55
C ILE A 89 -4.88 -2.79 4.45
N ASN A 90 -4.03 -3.30 5.35
CA ASN A 90 -4.39 -4.36 6.30
C ASN A 90 -5.61 -4.00 7.16
N LEU A 91 -5.65 -2.78 7.73
CA LEU A 91 -6.79 -2.34 8.55
C LEU A 91 -8.10 -2.27 7.75
N ARG A 92 -8.04 -1.86 6.48
CA ARG A 92 -9.22 -1.80 5.62
C ARG A 92 -9.70 -3.21 5.23
N HIS A 93 -8.77 -4.13 4.95
CA HIS A 93 -9.07 -5.54 4.71
C HIS A 93 -9.73 -6.21 5.93
N GLN A 94 -9.18 -6.01 7.13
CA GLN A 94 -9.75 -6.56 8.36
C GLN A 94 -11.17 -6.05 8.63
N ARG A 95 -11.43 -4.75 8.40
CA ARG A 95 -12.77 -4.17 8.53
C ARG A 95 -13.75 -4.78 7.52
N LEU A 96 -13.29 -5.04 6.30
CA LEU A 96 -14.09 -5.70 5.28
C LEU A 96 -14.50 -7.10 5.74
N ILE A 97 -13.53 -7.94 6.15
CA ILE A 97 -13.80 -9.29 6.64
C ILE A 97 -14.81 -9.25 7.80
N ALA A 98 -14.59 -8.37 8.78
CA ALA A 98 -15.49 -8.22 9.93
C ALA A 98 -16.91 -7.81 9.49
N SER A 99 -17.04 -6.89 8.53
CA SER A 99 -18.34 -6.47 8.01
C SER A 99 -19.09 -7.59 7.27
N GLN A 100 -18.38 -8.48 6.57
CA GLN A 100 -18.97 -9.62 5.89
C GLN A 100 -19.42 -10.71 6.86
N GLN A 101 -18.71 -10.90 7.97
CA GLN A 101 -19.07 -11.87 9.02
C GLN A 101 -20.34 -11.49 9.79
N HIS A 102 -20.67 -10.20 9.89
CA HIS A 102 -21.88 -9.72 10.56
C HIS A 102 -23.15 -9.74 9.69
N VAL A 103 -23.02 -10.08 8.40
CA VAL A 103 -24.14 -10.20 7.44
C VAL A 103 -24.57 -11.66 7.25
N GLN A 104 -23.89 -12.61 7.90
CA GLN A 104 -24.26 -14.03 7.98
C GLN A 104 -24.95 -14.35 9.31
#